data_AF-A0A935ZQD0-F1
#
_entry.id   AF-A0A935ZQD0-F1
#
_cell.length_a   1.000
_cell.length_b   1.000
_cell.length_c   1.000
_cell.angle_alpha   90.00
_cell.angle_beta   90.00
_cell.angle_gamma   90.00
#
_symmetry.space_group_name_H-M   'P 1'
#
loop_
_entity.id
_entity.type
_entity.pdbx_description
1 polymer ?
#
loop_
_entity_poly.entity_id
_entity_poly.type
_entity_poly.pdbx_seq_one_letter_code
_entity_poly.pdbx_strand_id
1 'polypeptide(L)'
;MSAATEELLRELVDMTAAMCDACDRHEVTAMALATFALARGERLAELPEGTATPATRSLARMLVSLDERLLAACDTMRVELDRARARLPRPSDRNDNAARMLSDVA
;
A
#
# COMPACT_ATOMS: atom_id res chain seq x y z
N MET A 1 -14.86 20.84 -20.57
CA MET A 1 -14.96 19.70 -19.64
C MET A 1 -13.71 18.82 -19.57
N SER A 2 -12.70 18.93 -20.46
CA SER A 2 -11.50 18.06 -20.37
C SER A 2 -10.46 18.47 -19.33
N ALA A 3 -10.36 19.76 -18.97
CA ALA A 3 -9.31 20.26 -18.08
C ALA A 3 -9.41 19.75 -16.64
N ALA A 4 -10.62 19.73 -16.07
CA ALA A 4 -10.85 19.23 -14.71
C ALA A 4 -10.57 17.72 -14.58
N THR A 5 -10.99 16.91 -15.57
CA THR A 5 -10.68 15.47 -15.61
C THR A 5 -9.17 15.23 -15.74
N GLU A 6 -8.48 16.02 -16.55
CA GLU A 6 -7.04 15.92 -16.71
C GLU A 6 -6.29 16.29 -15.41
N GLU A 7 -6.75 17.32 -14.72
CA GLU A 7 -6.19 17.76 -13.43
C GLU A 7 -6.39 16.70 -12.34
N LEU A 8 -7.59 16.15 -12.21
CA LEU A 8 -7.87 15.06 -11.26
C LEU A 8 -7.04 13.81 -11.57
N LEU A 9 -6.89 13.45 -12.84
CA LEU A 9 -6.02 12.34 -13.24
C LEU A 9 -4.54 12.62 -12.95
N ARG A 10 -4.09 13.87 -13.08
CA ARG A 10 -2.71 14.26 -12.75
C ARG A 10 -2.48 14.17 -11.23
N GLU A 11 -3.42 14.66 -10.42
CA GLU A 11 -3.38 14.50 -8.95
C GLU A 11 -3.29 13.02 -8.56
N LEU A 12 -4.13 12.17 -9.15
CA LEU A 12 -4.12 10.73 -8.92
C LEU A 12 -2.79 10.07 -9.30
N VAL A 13 -2.20 10.47 -10.43
CA VAL A 13 -0.89 9.98 -10.87
C VAL A 13 0.20 10.40 -9.88
N ASP A 14 0.24 11.69 -9.49
CA ASP A 14 1.26 12.23 -8.62
C ASP A 14 1.19 11.60 -7.22
N MET A 15 -0.02 11.46 -6.66
CA MET A 15 -0.18 10.82 -5.34
C MET A 15 0.16 9.34 -5.36
N THR A 16 -0.19 8.59 -6.42
CA THR A 16 0.17 7.17 -6.53
C THR A 16 1.67 7.00 -6.74
N ALA A 17 2.31 7.86 -7.55
CA ALA A 17 3.76 7.84 -7.73
C ALA A 17 4.49 8.10 -6.41
N ALA A 18 4.07 9.10 -5.65
CA ALA A 18 4.64 9.39 -4.33
C ALA A 18 4.50 8.22 -3.35
N MET A 19 3.35 7.53 -3.37
CA MET A 19 3.15 6.34 -2.54
C MET A 19 4.02 5.17 -2.99
N CYS A 20 4.15 4.92 -4.29
CA CYS A 20 5.08 3.92 -4.82
C CYS A 20 6.53 4.19 -4.37
N ASP A 21 6.98 5.44 -4.46
CA ASP A 21 8.33 5.80 -4.06
C ASP A 21 8.54 5.65 -2.54
N ALA A 22 7.53 5.96 -1.72
CA ALA A 22 7.60 5.74 -0.28
C ALA A 22 7.62 4.24 0.07
N CYS A 23 6.87 3.40 -0.65
CA CYS A 23 6.92 1.95 -0.52
C CYS A 23 8.31 1.40 -0.87
N ASP A 24 8.92 1.88 -1.95
CA ASP A 24 10.26 1.46 -2.38
C ASP A 24 11.35 1.86 -1.36
N ARG A 25 11.15 2.96 -0.64
CA ARG A 25 12.03 3.37 0.49
C ARG A 25 11.70 2.67 1.81
N HIS A 26 10.70 1.79 1.84
CA HIS A 26 10.19 1.13 3.06
C HIS A 26 9.74 2.12 4.16
N GLU A 27 9.29 3.32 3.77
CA GLU A 27 8.85 4.38 4.69
C GLU A 27 7.36 4.31 5.04
N VAL A 28 6.67 3.27 4.56
CA VAL A 28 5.22 3.17 4.59
C VAL A 28 4.77 2.05 5.51
N THR A 29 3.78 2.37 6.34
CA THR A 29 3.11 1.38 7.19
C THR A 29 1.89 0.79 6.48
N ALA A 30 1.44 -0.40 6.91
CA ALA A 30 0.20 -0.99 6.41
C ALA A 30 -1.03 -0.06 6.61
N MET A 31 -1.06 0.70 7.72
CA MET A 31 -2.11 1.69 7.98
C MET A 31 -2.07 2.82 6.95
N ALA A 32 -0.88 3.36 6.66
CA ALA A 32 -0.73 4.43 5.67
C ALA A 32 -1.17 3.99 4.27
N LEU A 33 -0.88 2.75 3.87
CA LEU A 33 -1.38 2.17 2.61
C LEU A 33 -2.91 2.06 2.58
N ALA A 34 -3.52 1.60 3.67
CA ALA A 34 -4.98 1.50 3.76
C ALA A 34 -5.65 2.89 3.67
N THR A 35 -5.12 3.89 4.38
CA THR A 35 -5.60 5.27 4.32
C THR A 35 -5.47 5.85 2.91
N PHE A 36 -4.34 5.62 2.25
CA PHE A 36 -4.13 6.04 0.87
C PHE A 36 -5.12 5.39 -0.10
N ALA A 37 -5.35 4.07 0.01
CA ALA A 37 -6.27 3.35 -0.85
C ALA A 37 -7.71 3.90 -0.75
N LEU A 38 -8.15 4.26 0.46
CA LEU A 38 -9.45 4.90 0.69
C LEU A 38 -9.53 6.28 0.03
N ALA A 39 -8.58 7.17 0.34
CA ALA A 39 -8.55 8.53 -0.21
C ALA A 39 -8.48 8.52 -1.74
N ARG A 40 -7.67 7.63 -2.32
CA ARG A 40 -7.58 7.46 -3.77
C ARG A 40 -8.88 6.94 -4.38
N GLY A 41 -9.55 5.98 -3.74
CA GLY A 41 -10.82 5.43 -4.20
C GLY A 41 -11.92 6.49 -4.28
N GLU A 42 -11.98 7.38 -3.27
CA GLU A 42 -12.89 8.53 -3.26
C GLU A 42 -12.61 9.47 -4.44
N ARG A 43 -11.34 9.81 -4.69
CA ARG A 43 -10.94 10.65 -5.83
C ARG A 43 -11.23 10.01 -7.19
N LEU A 44 -11.05 8.70 -7.32
CA LEU A 44 -11.38 7.98 -8.55
C LEU A 44 -12.89 8.03 -8.87
N ALA A 45 -13.74 8.02 -7.85
CA ALA A 45 -15.19 8.12 -8.02
C ALA A 45 -15.65 9.50 -8.51
N GLU A 46 -14.80 10.53 -8.42
CA GLU A 46 -15.06 11.88 -8.96
C GLU A 46 -14.83 11.97 -10.48
N LEU A 47 -14.20 10.95 -11.10
CA LEU A 47 -13.93 10.97 -12.53
C LEU A 47 -15.24 10.85 -13.35
N PRO A 48 -15.52 11.78 -14.28
CA PRO A 48 -16.74 11.74 -15.07
C PRO A 48 -16.71 10.59 -16.09
N GLU A 49 -17.85 9.92 -16.25
CA GLU A 49 -18.03 8.90 -17.28
C GLU A 49 -17.90 9.52 -18.69
N GLY A 50 -17.12 8.89 -19.58
CA GLY A 50 -17.22 9.14 -21.02
C GLY A 50 -16.41 10.30 -21.62
N THR A 51 -15.36 10.82 -20.97
CA THR A 51 -14.50 11.88 -21.56
C THR A 51 -13.03 11.46 -21.73
N ALA A 52 -12.77 10.67 -22.78
CA ALA A 52 -11.41 10.23 -23.13
C ALA A 52 -10.76 11.15 -24.19
N THR A 53 -9.92 12.09 -23.77
CA THR A 53 -8.97 12.79 -24.65
C THR A 53 -7.69 11.97 -24.79
N PRO A 54 -6.79 12.27 -25.74
CA PRO A 54 -5.47 11.65 -25.77
C PRO A 54 -4.66 11.86 -24.46
N ALA A 55 -4.77 13.04 -23.85
CA ALA A 55 -4.10 13.37 -22.60
C ALA A 55 -4.64 12.55 -21.42
N THR A 56 -5.96 12.48 -21.25
CA THR A 56 -6.57 11.69 -20.17
C THR A 56 -6.32 10.19 -20.36
N ARG A 57 -6.28 9.69 -21.61
CA ARG A 57 -5.84 8.30 -21.88
C ARG A 57 -4.38 8.04 -21.52
N SER A 58 -3.49 9.00 -21.72
CA SER A 58 -2.10 8.87 -21.33
C SER A 58 -1.96 8.80 -19.80
N LEU A 59 -2.61 9.72 -19.09
CA LEU A 59 -2.62 9.74 -17.63
C LEU A 59 -3.24 8.48 -17.03
N ALA A 60 -4.38 8.02 -17.57
CA ALA A 60 -5.00 6.78 -17.13
C ALA A 60 -4.08 5.56 -17.30
N ARG A 61 -3.33 5.48 -18.40
CA ARG A 61 -2.34 4.39 -18.59
C ARG A 61 -1.19 4.47 -17.60
N MET A 62 -0.67 5.68 -17.33
CA MET A 62 0.35 5.86 -16.28
C MET A 62 -0.18 5.42 -14.91
N LEU A 63 -1.43 5.78 -14.60
CA LEU A 63 -2.07 5.40 -13.36
C LEU A 63 -2.20 3.88 -13.21
N VAL A 64 -2.58 3.17 -14.29
CA VAL A 64 -2.62 1.69 -14.30
C VAL A 64 -1.24 1.08 -14.05
N SER A 65 -0.18 1.59 -14.71
CA SER A 65 1.18 1.08 -14.47
C SER A 65 1.68 1.38 -13.05
N LEU A 66 1.29 2.51 -12.47
CA LEU A 66 1.59 2.82 -11.07
C LEU A 66 0.83 1.90 -10.11
N ASP A 67 -0.43 1.55 -10.42
CA ASP A 67 -1.22 0.61 -9.62
C ASP A 67 -0.59 -0.80 -9.62
N GLU A 68 -0.11 -1.28 -10.76
CA GLU A 68 0.62 -2.55 -10.85
C GLU A 68 1.88 -2.54 -9.97
N ARG A 69 2.65 -1.44 -10.00
CA ARG A 69 3.84 -1.26 -9.15
C ARG A 69 3.47 -1.21 -7.66
N LEU A 70 2.40 -0.49 -7.30
CA LEU A 70 1.93 -0.42 -5.92
C LEU A 70 1.45 -1.78 -5.40
N LEU A 71 0.75 -2.55 -6.22
CA LEU A 71 0.33 -3.91 -5.87
C LEU A 71 1.54 -4.82 -5.62
N ALA A 72 2.55 -4.77 -6.48
CA ALA A 72 3.79 -5.53 -6.30
C ALA A 72 4.53 -5.13 -5.00
N ALA A 73 4.53 -3.85 -4.64
CA ALA A 73 5.09 -3.38 -3.39
C ALA A 73 4.31 -3.88 -2.16
N CYS A 74 2.97 -3.84 -2.22
CA CYS A 74 2.10 -4.42 -1.19
C CYS A 74 2.34 -5.93 -1.01
N ASP A 75 2.50 -6.67 -2.10
CA ASP A 75 2.81 -8.10 -2.06
C ASP A 75 4.17 -8.38 -1.41
N THR A 76 5.17 -7.57 -1.73
CA THR A 76 6.49 -7.66 -1.10
C THR A 76 6.41 -7.41 0.41
N MET A 77 5.71 -6.35 0.82
CA MET A 77 5.50 -6.04 2.24
C MET A 77 4.75 -7.16 2.97
N ARG A 78 3.74 -7.76 2.33
CA ARG A 78 3.02 -8.91 2.88
C ARG A 78 3.95 -10.09 3.14
N VAL A 79 4.80 -10.45 2.16
CA VAL A 79 5.77 -11.55 2.30
C VAL A 79 6.75 -11.27 3.44
N GLU A 80 7.27 -10.05 3.55
CA GLU A 80 8.19 -9.68 4.64
C GLU A 80 7.51 -9.70 6.01
N LEU A 81 6.25 -9.25 6.12
CA LEU A 81 5.47 -9.34 7.35
C LEU A 81 5.20 -10.80 7.74
N ASP A 82 4.86 -11.67 6.79
CA ASP A 82 4.67 -13.10 7.04
C ASP A 82 5.97 -13.77 7.51
N ARG A 83 7.11 -13.41 6.91
CA ARG A 83 8.44 -13.87 7.35
C ARG A 83 8.77 -13.40 8.77
N ALA A 84 8.50 -12.13 9.08
CA ALA A 84 8.70 -11.59 10.42
C ALA A 84 7.79 -12.28 11.44
N ARG A 85 6.51 -12.49 11.09
CA ARG A 85 5.54 -13.21 11.92
C ARG A 85 5.96 -14.64 12.22
N ALA A 86 6.51 -15.36 11.24
CA ALA A 86 7.00 -16.73 11.44
C ALA A 86 8.16 -16.84 12.43
N ARG A 87 8.91 -15.73 12.65
CA ARG A 87 10.01 -15.65 13.61
C ARG A 87 9.58 -15.22 15.01
N LEU A 88 8.35 -14.71 15.17
CA LEU A 88 7.85 -14.33 16.48
C LEU A 88 7.62 -15.59 17.32
N PRO A 89 8.07 -15.61 18.60
CA PRO A 89 7.90 -16.79 19.45
C PRO A 89 6.41 -17.07 19.65
N ARG A 90 6.02 -18.34 19.51
CA ARG A 90 4.63 -18.75 19.74
C ARG A 90 4.28 -18.51 21.21
N PRO A 91 3.02 -18.16 21.51
CA PRO A 91 2.59 -17.97 22.90
C PRO A 91 2.84 -19.20 23.78
N SER A 92 2.72 -20.41 23.24
CA SER A 92 3.06 -21.67 23.92
C SER A 92 4.52 -21.72 24.36
N ASP A 93 5.44 -21.35 23.48
CA ASP A 93 6.87 -21.44 23.72
C ASP A 93 7.31 -20.43 24.79
N ARG A 94 6.62 -19.28 24.88
CA ARG A 94 6.86 -18.29 25.94
C ARG A 94 6.44 -18.80 27.30
N ASN A 95 5.32 -19.51 27.39
CA ASN A 95 4.85 -20.11 28.64
C ASN A 95 5.81 -21.20 29.11
N ASP A 96 6.31 -22.05 28.21
CA ASP A 96 7.29 -23.09 28.54
C ASP A 96 8.66 -22.51 28.94
N ASN A 97 9.07 -21.39 28.34
CA ASN A 97 10.30 -20.70 28.72
C ASN A 97 10.14 -20.00 30.07
N ALA A 98 9.00 -19.33 30.30
CA ALA A 98 8.69 -18.70 31.59
C ALA A 98 8.61 -19.74 32.71
N ALA A 99 7.97 -20.89 32.47
CA ALA A 99 7.89 -21.99 33.42
C ALA A 99 9.26 -22.60 33.75
N ARG A 100 10.14 -22.76 32.76
CA ARG A 100 11.54 -23.20 32.97
C ARG A 100 12.35 -22.19 33.79
N MET A 101 12.29 -20.91 33.44
CA MET A 101 12.97 -19.84 34.21
C MET A 101 12.53 -19.78 35.67
N LEU A 102 11.26 -20.06 35.96
CA LEU A 102 10.74 -20.10 37.33
C LEU A 102 11.12 -21.38 38.09
N SER A 103 11.42 -22.46 37.37
CA SER A 103 11.82 -23.75 37.96
C SER A 103 13.32 -23.80 38.27
N ASP A 104 14.17 -23.10 37.51
CA ASP A 104 15.63 -23.02 37.75
C ASP A 104 16.01 -22.14 38.96
N VAL A 105 15.04 -21.43 39.55
CA VAL A 105 15.22 -20.52 40.71
C VAL A 105 14.79 -21.17 42.03
N ALA A 106 14.13 -22.34 42.01
CA ALA A 106 13.62 -23.06 43.18
C ALA A 106 14.52 -24.22 43.58
#